data_AF-A0A2M8DYM3-F1
#
_entry.id   AF-A0A2M8DYM3-F1
#
_cell.length_a   1.000
_cell.length_b   1.000
_cell.length_c   1.000
_cell.angle_alpha   90.00
_cell.angle_beta   90.00
_cell.angle_gamma   90.00
#
_symmetry.space_group_name_H-M   'P 1'
#
loop_
_entity.id
_entity.type
_entity.pdbx_description
1 polymer ?
#
loop_
_entity_poly.entity_id
_entity_poly.type
_entity_poly.pdbx_seq_one_letter_code
_entity_poly.pdbx_strand_id
1 'polypeptide(L)'
;MSFQQGLSGLNASSKHLDTIGNNVANANTVGFKQSQAQFADMFAVSLAGTGAVQIGTGTKVAAVAQQFTQGNITNTNNPLDTAIGGQGFFRVTDAAGAISYSRNGQFQVDKNGFIVNNQAHKVSGYLPDATGVIFPAAPVPLQINAADLTPKQTLNAVVGANLDSRAAVPLIPAFNALDPTSYNSSTSLTVYDSLGASHVGSLYFQRQPITPPTFTSATTTTATVSSVAGLAVGNTLTFALPAPAQTATISAINAVTNTVTFAALAAAPTGGPITTNAPSASWKTFLTVDGVAVPGTATPELATLSFDALGKLASTFPATVPIGKVTSAALFPTSTTVSPTQALTFDFGSPTAGTSQYGGNFGVNTLTQDGYTSGRL
;
A
#
# COMPACT_ATOMS: atom_id res chain seq x y z
N MET A 1 -65.23 10.31 47.42
CA MET A 1 -64.16 10.90 46.57
C MET A 1 -62.74 10.72 47.11
N SER A 2 -62.50 10.54 48.43
CA SER A 2 -61.13 10.32 48.98
C SER A 2 -60.56 8.91 48.76
N PHE A 3 -61.39 7.86 48.77
CA PHE A 3 -60.93 6.48 48.57
C PHE A 3 -60.34 6.24 47.18
N GLN A 4 -60.88 6.88 46.14
CA GLN A 4 -60.35 6.81 44.76
C GLN A 4 -58.98 7.52 44.64
N GLN A 5 -58.78 8.63 45.36
CA GLN A 5 -57.49 9.31 45.43
C GLN A 5 -56.44 8.40 46.09
N GLY A 6 -56.76 7.79 47.23
CA GLY A 6 -55.89 6.84 47.92
C GLY A 6 -55.58 5.59 47.10
N LEU A 7 -56.58 5.00 46.43
CA LEU A 7 -56.39 3.83 45.57
C LEU A 7 -55.51 4.15 44.35
N SER A 8 -55.68 5.34 43.76
CA SER A 8 -54.84 5.81 42.64
C SER A 8 -53.37 5.96 43.05
N GLY A 9 -53.10 6.52 44.23
CA GLY A 9 -51.75 6.66 44.79
C GLY A 9 -51.11 5.31 45.13
N LEU A 10 -51.87 4.36 45.68
CA LEU A 10 -51.38 3.01 45.97
C LEU A 10 -51.01 2.26 44.68
N ASN A 11 -51.86 2.33 43.64
CA ASN A 11 -51.59 1.71 42.35
C ASN A 11 -50.36 2.35 41.66
N ALA A 12 -50.26 3.68 41.67
CA ALA A 12 -49.10 4.40 41.15
C ALA A 12 -47.80 3.97 41.87
N SER A 13 -47.84 3.84 43.20
CA SER A 13 -46.71 3.38 43.99
C SER A 13 -46.33 1.93 43.69
N SER A 14 -47.30 1.03 43.47
CA SER A 14 -47.04 -0.35 43.06
C SER A 14 -46.30 -0.40 41.73
N LYS A 15 -46.73 0.40 40.73
CA LYS A 15 -46.07 0.46 39.42
C LYS A 15 -44.68 1.07 39.49
N HIS A 16 -44.46 2.01 40.41
CA HIS A 16 -43.13 2.54 40.69
C HIS A 16 -42.19 1.45 41.21
N LEU A 17 -42.66 0.66 42.18
CA LEU A 17 -41.92 -0.46 42.76
C LEU A 17 -41.65 -1.56 41.73
N ASP A 18 -42.61 -1.88 40.84
CA ASP A 18 -42.40 -2.83 39.74
C ASP A 18 -41.24 -2.36 38.82
N THR A 19 -41.19 -1.06 38.52
CA THR A 19 -40.15 -0.48 37.66
C THR A 19 -38.79 -0.51 38.34
N ILE A 20 -38.72 -0.17 39.63
CA ILE A 20 -37.49 -0.25 40.43
C ILE A 20 -37.03 -1.71 40.52
N GLY A 21 -37.93 -2.64 40.82
CA GLY A 21 -37.64 -4.07 40.91
C GLY A 21 -37.04 -4.60 39.60
N ASN A 22 -37.63 -4.24 38.45
CA ASN A 22 -37.10 -4.62 37.14
C ASN A 22 -35.71 -4.01 36.87
N ASN A 23 -35.47 -2.75 37.25
CA ASN A 23 -34.16 -2.11 37.09
C ASN A 23 -33.08 -2.81 37.94
N VAL A 24 -33.40 -3.13 39.20
CA VAL A 24 -32.46 -3.82 40.10
C VAL A 24 -32.18 -5.23 39.60
N ALA A 25 -33.20 -5.97 39.15
CA ALA A 25 -33.03 -7.30 38.59
C ALA A 25 -32.13 -7.32 37.35
N ASN A 26 -32.14 -6.24 36.54
CA ASN A 26 -31.34 -6.12 35.32
C ASN A 26 -30.07 -5.28 35.49
N ALA A 27 -29.63 -4.99 36.72
CA ALA A 27 -28.47 -4.13 36.98
C ALA A 27 -27.17 -4.65 36.34
N ASN A 28 -27.04 -5.97 36.17
CA ASN A 28 -25.88 -6.62 35.55
C ASN A 28 -26.09 -6.99 34.07
N THR A 29 -27.27 -6.71 33.50
CA THR A 29 -27.56 -7.03 32.10
C THR A 29 -26.87 -6.03 31.18
N VAL A 30 -25.95 -6.52 30.34
CA VAL A 30 -25.19 -5.68 29.40
C VAL A 30 -26.13 -4.99 28.40
N GLY A 31 -25.98 -3.68 28.25
CA GLY A 31 -26.78 -2.88 27.32
C GLY A 31 -28.20 -2.54 27.80
N PHE A 32 -28.56 -2.88 29.04
CA PHE A 32 -29.85 -2.50 29.64
C PHE A 32 -29.99 -0.97 29.76
N LYS A 33 -31.21 -0.46 29.53
CA LYS A 33 -31.57 0.95 29.72
C LYS A 33 -32.59 1.06 30.84
N GLN A 34 -32.23 1.82 31.87
CA GLN A 34 -33.07 2.02 33.05
C GLN A 34 -34.43 2.58 32.64
N SER A 35 -35.49 2.04 33.24
CA SER A 35 -36.85 2.54 33.06
C SER A 35 -37.26 3.45 34.23
N GLN A 36 -38.00 4.52 33.96
CA GLN A 36 -38.52 5.45 34.97
C GLN A 36 -40.03 5.60 34.77
N ALA A 37 -40.79 5.35 35.84
CA ALA A 37 -42.22 5.63 35.86
C ALA A 37 -42.45 7.15 35.98
N GLN A 38 -43.24 7.71 35.06
CA GLN A 38 -43.63 9.11 35.05
C GLN A 38 -45.09 9.21 35.46
N PHE A 39 -45.38 10.11 36.39
CA PHE A 39 -46.73 10.31 36.93
C PHE A 39 -47.33 11.60 36.39
N ALA A 40 -48.64 11.59 36.19
CA ALA A 40 -49.43 12.79 35.93
C ALA A 40 -50.56 12.88 36.96
N ASP A 41 -50.92 14.11 37.34
CA ASP A 41 -52.12 14.35 38.11
C ASP A 41 -53.37 14.17 37.24
N MET A 42 -54.51 14.01 37.90
CA MET A 42 -55.80 13.92 37.24
C MET A 42 -56.70 15.03 37.76
N PHE A 43 -57.04 15.99 36.89
CA PHE A 43 -58.02 17.03 37.19
C PHE A 43 -59.42 16.57 36.77
N ALA A 44 -60.41 16.85 37.61
CA ALA A 44 -61.79 16.81 37.16
C ALA A 44 -62.04 17.99 36.20
N VAL A 45 -62.95 17.86 35.24
CA VAL A 45 -63.43 19.02 34.46
C VAL A 45 -64.68 19.55 35.16
N SER A 46 -64.65 20.81 35.59
CA SER A 46 -65.86 21.52 36.03
C SER A 46 -66.68 21.84 34.78
N LEU A 47 -67.86 21.22 34.66
CA LEU A 47 -68.77 21.46 33.53
C LEU A 47 -69.45 22.85 33.56
N ALA A 48 -69.15 23.71 34.57
CA ALA A 48 -69.92 24.94 34.83
C ALA A 48 -69.12 26.21 35.13
N GLY A 49 -67.85 26.31 34.73
CA GLY A 49 -67.19 27.60 34.41
C GLY A 49 -67.03 28.68 35.50
N THR A 50 -67.38 28.45 36.77
CA THR A 50 -67.25 29.47 37.82
C THR A 50 -66.45 28.96 39.03
N GLY A 51 -65.20 29.42 39.14
CA GLY A 51 -64.55 29.82 40.38
C GLY A 51 -64.44 28.86 41.59
N ALA A 52 -64.44 27.54 41.44
CA ALA A 52 -64.25 26.63 42.58
C ALA A 52 -62.82 26.07 42.67
N VAL A 53 -62.20 26.22 43.84
CA VAL A 53 -60.96 25.51 44.23
C VAL A 53 -61.14 24.02 43.97
N GLN A 54 -60.53 23.53 42.89
CA GLN A 54 -60.77 22.17 42.42
C GLN A 54 -59.78 21.20 43.06
N ILE A 55 -60.29 20.32 43.92
CA ILE A 55 -59.49 19.25 44.52
C ILE A 55 -59.24 18.19 43.45
N GLY A 56 -57.96 17.90 43.15
CA GLY A 56 -57.56 16.90 42.16
C GLY A 56 -58.13 15.50 42.44
N THR A 57 -58.36 14.72 41.39
CA THR A 57 -58.99 13.38 41.46
C THR A 57 -58.00 12.23 41.63
N GLY A 58 -56.73 12.51 41.91
CA GLY A 58 -55.68 11.50 42.16
C GLY A 58 -54.53 11.59 41.17
N THR A 59 -53.75 10.50 41.07
CA THR A 59 -52.60 10.41 40.16
C THR A 59 -52.68 9.17 39.27
N LYS A 60 -52.06 9.22 38.09
CA LYS A 60 -51.91 8.07 37.20
C LYS A 60 -50.48 7.96 36.70
N VAL A 61 -50.06 6.75 36.33
CA VAL A 61 -48.82 6.55 35.57
C VAL A 61 -49.08 7.00 34.14
N ALA A 62 -48.36 8.02 33.69
CA ALA A 62 -48.46 8.57 32.34
C ALA A 62 -47.70 7.70 31.34
N ALA A 63 -46.47 7.31 31.67
CA ALA A 63 -45.61 6.47 30.85
C ALA A 63 -44.51 5.81 31.70
N VAL A 64 -43.93 4.73 31.17
CA VAL A 64 -42.64 4.20 31.64
C VAL A 64 -41.61 4.53 30.56
N ALA A 65 -40.79 5.54 30.81
CA ALA A 65 -39.80 6.02 29.85
C ALA A 65 -38.46 5.32 30.06
N GLN A 66 -37.76 4.99 28.97
CA GLN A 66 -36.38 4.47 29.03
C GLN A 66 -35.38 5.61 29.04
N GLN A 67 -34.35 5.50 29.87
CA GLN A 67 -33.27 6.47 29.97
C GLN A 67 -32.06 6.00 29.14
N PHE A 68 -31.72 6.74 28.07
CA PHE A 68 -30.64 6.38 27.14
C PHE A 68 -29.25 6.93 27.52
N THR A 69 -29.01 7.25 28.79
CA THR A 69 -27.69 7.68 29.25
C THR A 69 -26.63 6.59 29.05
N GLN A 70 -25.39 6.99 28.83
CA GLN A 70 -24.25 6.08 28.69
C GLN A 70 -23.86 5.55 30.08
N GLY A 71 -23.73 4.22 30.21
CA GLY A 71 -23.19 3.59 31.40
C GLY A 71 -21.67 3.38 31.29
N ASN A 72 -21.07 2.82 32.35
CA ASN A 72 -19.65 2.50 32.35
C ASN A 72 -19.33 1.41 31.32
N ILE A 73 -18.23 1.60 30.59
CA ILE A 73 -17.70 0.59 29.68
C ILE A 73 -16.63 -0.19 30.44
N THR A 74 -16.75 -1.51 30.46
CA THR A 74 -15.74 -2.41 31.01
C THR A 74 -15.04 -3.12 29.86
N ASN A 75 -13.72 -3.24 29.95
CA ASN A 75 -12.95 -3.97 28.94
C ASN A 75 -13.10 -5.47 29.19
N THR A 76 -13.33 -6.22 28.12
CA THR A 76 -13.22 -7.68 28.11
C THR A 76 -12.03 -8.09 27.25
N ASN A 77 -11.52 -9.31 27.44
CA ASN A 77 -10.41 -9.84 26.64
C ASN A 77 -10.87 -10.56 25.36
N ASN A 78 -12.14 -10.40 24.96
CA ASN A 78 -12.70 -11.04 23.77
C ASN A 78 -12.76 -10.02 22.61
N PRO A 79 -12.11 -10.27 21.46
CA PRO A 79 -12.08 -9.33 20.34
C PRO A 79 -13.45 -9.08 19.69
N LEU A 80 -14.43 -9.97 19.87
CA LEU A 80 -15.78 -9.80 19.30
C LEU A 80 -16.74 -9.06 20.24
N ASP A 81 -16.32 -8.78 21.47
CA ASP A 81 -17.11 -7.96 22.39
C ASP A 81 -16.87 -6.49 22.07
N THR A 82 -17.88 -5.82 21.53
CA THR A 82 -17.77 -4.41 21.13
C THR A 82 -18.74 -3.54 21.92
N ALA A 83 -18.25 -2.42 22.44
CA ALA A 83 -19.09 -1.40 23.06
C ALA A 83 -19.10 -0.12 22.20
N ILE A 84 -20.28 0.48 22.02
CA ILE A 84 -20.40 1.78 21.36
C ILE A 84 -20.16 2.87 22.42
N GLY A 85 -19.24 3.80 22.14
CA GLY A 85 -19.07 5.04 22.91
C GLY A 85 -19.92 6.15 22.32
N GLY A 86 -20.96 6.60 23.03
CA GLY A 86 -21.88 7.64 22.55
C GLY A 86 -23.19 7.09 21.97
N GLN A 87 -23.88 7.86 21.12
CA GLN A 87 -25.19 7.45 20.59
C GLN A 87 -25.06 6.41 19.48
N GLY A 88 -25.99 5.45 19.40
CA GLY A 88 -26.04 4.45 18.32
C GLY A 88 -26.57 3.08 18.77
N PHE A 89 -26.84 2.21 17.81
CA PHE A 89 -27.26 0.83 18.05
C PHE A 89 -26.62 -0.11 17.03
N PHE A 90 -26.40 -1.35 17.44
CA PHE A 90 -26.10 -2.42 16.51
C PHE A 90 -27.38 -2.85 15.79
N ARG A 91 -27.33 -2.92 14.47
CA ARG A 91 -28.41 -3.47 13.65
C ARG A 91 -28.20 -4.98 13.55
N VAL A 92 -29.17 -5.74 14.06
CA VAL A 92 -29.20 -7.20 13.97
C VAL A 92 -30.40 -7.65 13.16
N THR A 93 -30.30 -8.82 12.55
CA THR A 93 -31.36 -9.42 11.74
C THR A 93 -31.61 -10.84 12.22
N ASP A 94 -32.88 -11.18 12.43
CA ASP A 94 -33.27 -12.53 12.83
C ASP A 94 -33.20 -13.53 11.65
N ALA A 95 -33.57 -14.78 11.89
CA ALA A 95 -33.61 -15.80 10.86
C ALA A 95 -34.72 -15.57 9.80
N ALA A 96 -35.75 -14.79 10.13
CA ALA A 96 -36.86 -14.44 9.25
C ALA A 96 -36.60 -13.16 8.42
N GLY A 97 -35.49 -12.46 8.67
CA GLY A 97 -35.14 -11.20 8.00
C GLY A 97 -35.62 -9.93 8.72
N ALA A 98 -36.26 -10.04 9.90
CA ALA A 98 -36.71 -8.88 10.66
C ALA A 98 -35.53 -8.15 11.30
N ILE A 99 -35.54 -6.82 11.19
CA ILE A 99 -34.48 -5.95 11.68
C ILE A 99 -34.78 -5.56 13.13
N SER A 100 -33.81 -5.75 14.01
CA SER A 100 -33.86 -5.31 15.41
C SER A 100 -32.63 -4.47 15.74
N TYR A 101 -32.75 -3.64 16.78
CA TYR A 101 -31.67 -2.78 17.26
C TYR A 101 -31.29 -3.18 18.69
N SER A 102 -30.00 -3.41 18.91
CA SER A 102 -29.47 -3.81 20.21
C SER A 102 -28.32 -2.89 20.63
N ARG A 103 -28.18 -2.72 21.94
CA ARG A 103 -27.01 -2.08 22.56
C ARG A 103 -26.05 -3.11 23.19
N ASN A 104 -26.48 -4.36 23.32
CA ASN A 104 -25.59 -5.44 23.72
C ASN A 104 -24.69 -5.81 22.54
N GLY A 105 -23.37 -5.74 22.74
CA GLY A 105 -22.36 -6.06 21.75
C GLY A 105 -21.53 -7.30 22.07
N GLN A 106 -22.09 -8.23 22.84
CA GLN A 106 -21.55 -9.58 22.99
C GLN A 106 -21.87 -10.39 21.73
N PHE A 107 -20.86 -10.59 20.88
CA PHE A 107 -20.98 -11.31 19.63
C PHE A 107 -20.08 -12.54 19.58
N GLN A 108 -20.48 -13.51 18.77
CA GLN A 108 -19.78 -14.76 18.52
C GLN A 108 -19.93 -15.16 17.06
N VAL A 109 -19.05 -16.03 16.57
CA VAL A 109 -19.11 -16.53 15.20
C VAL A 109 -19.89 -17.84 15.17
N ASP A 110 -20.88 -17.96 14.29
CA ASP A 110 -21.63 -19.19 14.09
C ASP A 110 -20.85 -20.21 13.21
N LYS A 111 -21.38 -21.42 13.06
CA LYS A 111 -20.78 -22.48 12.22
C LYS A 111 -20.56 -22.06 10.76
N ASN A 112 -21.34 -21.11 10.27
CA ASN A 112 -21.32 -20.64 8.90
C ASN A 112 -20.44 -19.38 8.76
N GLY A 113 -19.78 -18.92 9.83
CA GLY A 113 -18.95 -17.73 9.83
C GLY A 113 -19.70 -16.42 10.05
N PHE A 114 -21.02 -16.43 10.27
CA PHE A 114 -21.76 -15.19 10.55
C PHE A 114 -21.49 -14.70 11.97
N ILE A 115 -21.38 -13.38 12.12
CA ILE A 115 -21.31 -12.73 13.43
C ILE A 115 -22.72 -12.67 14.00
N VAL A 116 -22.95 -13.39 15.10
CA VAL A 116 -24.26 -13.51 15.77
C VAL A 116 -24.19 -13.09 17.22
N ASN A 117 -25.33 -12.66 17.78
CA ASN A 117 -25.48 -12.47 19.23
C ASN A 117 -25.88 -13.80 19.93
N ASN A 118 -26.08 -13.75 21.25
CA ASN A 118 -26.53 -14.92 22.04
C ASN A 118 -27.92 -15.48 21.65
N GLN A 119 -28.69 -14.75 20.85
CA GLN A 119 -30.01 -15.16 20.34
C GLN A 119 -29.94 -15.65 18.88
N ALA A 120 -28.73 -15.84 18.34
CA ALA A 120 -28.48 -16.19 16.94
C ALA A 120 -28.96 -15.14 15.91
N HIS A 121 -29.18 -13.89 16.32
CA HIS A 121 -29.42 -12.79 15.38
C HIS A 121 -28.11 -12.33 14.77
N LYS A 122 -28.10 -12.16 13.45
CA LYS A 122 -26.91 -11.80 12.66
C LYS A 122 -26.67 -10.30 12.69
N VAL A 123 -25.44 -9.89 12.96
CA VAL A 123 -25.03 -8.48 12.89
C VAL A 123 -24.94 -8.07 11.43
N SER A 124 -25.57 -6.94 11.09
CA SER A 124 -25.51 -6.39 9.74
C SER A 124 -24.44 -5.31 9.61
N GLY A 125 -23.81 -5.22 8.45
CA GLY A 125 -22.87 -4.17 8.11
C GLY A 125 -22.67 -4.06 6.60
N TYR A 126 -21.61 -3.35 6.23
CA TYR A 126 -21.21 -3.18 4.84
C TYR A 126 -20.03 -4.09 4.54
N LEU A 127 -20.11 -4.81 3.43
CA LEU A 127 -19.02 -5.65 2.96
C LEU A 127 -18.03 -4.81 2.13
N PRO A 128 -16.73 -5.14 2.18
CA PRO A 128 -15.76 -4.60 1.25
C PRO A 128 -16.02 -5.12 -0.16
N ASP A 129 -15.70 -4.31 -1.17
CA ASP A 129 -15.60 -4.74 -2.54
C ASP A 129 -14.35 -5.62 -2.77
N ALA A 130 -14.16 -6.11 -3.99
CA ALA A 130 -13.00 -6.95 -4.35
C ALA A 130 -11.64 -6.23 -4.16
N THR A 131 -11.64 -4.91 -3.97
CA THR A 131 -10.45 -4.10 -3.70
C THR A 131 -10.25 -3.80 -2.22
N GLY A 132 -11.12 -4.31 -1.34
CA GLY A 132 -11.06 -4.10 0.10
C GLY A 132 -11.73 -2.80 0.56
N VAL A 133 -12.36 -2.04 -0.33
CA VAL A 133 -13.02 -0.77 0.00
C VAL A 133 -14.44 -1.05 0.47
N ILE A 134 -14.80 -0.55 1.64
CA ILE A 134 -16.15 -0.69 2.19
C ILE A 134 -17.13 0.14 1.35
N PHE A 135 -18.08 -0.53 0.68
CA PHE A 135 -19.11 0.14 -0.11
C PHE A 135 -20.39 0.27 0.72
N PRO A 136 -20.86 1.49 1.05
CA PRO A 136 -22.06 1.70 1.85
C PRO A 136 -23.34 1.47 1.02
N ALA A 137 -23.59 0.22 0.64
CA ALA A 137 -24.82 -0.23 -0.02
C ALA A 137 -25.91 -0.57 1.02
N ALA A 138 -26.79 -1.52 0.71
CA ALA A 138 -27.71 -2.08 1.69
C ALA A 138 -26.93 -2.92 2.74
N PRO A 139 -27.16 -2.73 4.05
CA PRO A 139 -26.49 -3.53 5.07
C PRO A 139 -26.88 -5.00 4.97
N VAL A 140 -25.88 -5.88 4.86
CA VAL A 140 -26.03 -7.34 4.79
C VAL A 140 -25.44 -8.01 6.04
N PRO A 141 -25.85 -9.24 6.38
CA PRO A 141 -25.24 -9.99 7.48
C PRO A 141 -23.72 -10.14 7.30
N LEU A 142 -22.96 -9.78 8.33
CA LEU A 142 -21.51 -9.91 8.31
C LEU A 142 -21.11 -11.39 8.44
N GLN A 143 -20.29 -11.85 7.49
CA GLN A 143 -19.77 -13.21 7.44
C GLN A 143 -18.25 -13.18 7.34
N ILE A 144 -17.59 -13.85 8.27
CA ILE A 144 -16.17 -14.15 8.24
C ILE A 144 -16.01 -15.42 7.42
N ASN A 145 -15.56 -15.26 6.18
CA ASN A 145 -15.22 -16.39 5.34
C ASN A 145 -13.78 -16.84 5.65
N ALA A 146 -13.63 -18.05 6.19
CA ALA A 146 -12.33 -18.67 6.42
C ALA A 146 -11.84 -19.50 5.22
N ALA A 147 -12.46 -19.34 4.05
CA ALA A 147 -11.97 -19.92 2.81
C ALA A 147 -10.56 -19.42 2.51
N ASP A 148 -9.75 -20.30 1.94
CA ASP A 148 -8.40 -19.97 1.54
C ASP A 148 -8.44 -18.89 0.45
N LEU A 149 -7.62 -17.85 0.60
CA LEU A 149 -7.43 -16.87 -0.45
C LEU A 149 -6.81 -17.57 -1.66
N THR A 150 -7.40 -17.38 -2.84
CA THR A 150 -6.78 -17.83 -4.09
C THR A 150 -5.49 -17.06 -4.31
N PRO A 151 -4.40 -17.70 -4.79
CA PRO A 151 -3.15 -17.00 -5.02
C PRO A 151 -3.34 -15.87 -6.02
N LYS A 152 -2.63 -14.78 -5.81
CA LYS A 152 -2.59 -13.64 -6.73
C LYS A 152 -1.18 -13.50 -7.27
N GLN A 153 -1.06 -13.66 -8.58
CA GLN A 153 0.20 -13.44 -9.28
C GLN A 153 0.66 -11.98 -9.18
N THR A 154 1.98 -11.75 -9.15
CA THR A 154 2.55 -10.41 -9.09
C THR A 154 2.49 -9.75 -10.47
N LEU A 155 1.86 -8.58 -10.59
CA LEU A 155 1.85 -7.82 -11.86
C LEU A 155 2.58 -6.49 -11.74
N ASN A 156 2.62 -5.92 -10.54
CA ASN A 156 3.19 -4.61 -10.29
C ASN A 156 4.20 -4.68 -9.15
N ALA A 157 5.36 -4.07 -9.35
CA ALA A 157 6.38 -3.88 -8.34
C ALA A 157 6.77 -2.40 -8.28
N VAL A 158 6.83 -1.81 -7.09
CA VAL A 158 7.32 -0.45 -6.88
C VAL A 158 8.77 -0.53 -6.43
N VAL A 159 9.65 0.20 -7.12
CA VAL A 159 11.09 0.20 -6.84
C VAL A 159 11.56 1.63 -6.60
N GLY A 160 11.87 1.92 -5.33
CA GLY A 160 12.52 3.16 -4.94
C GLY A 160 13.92 2.89 -4.43
N ALA A 161 14.91 3.17 -5.25
CA ALA A 161 16.32 3.08 -4.87
C ALA A 161 17.01 4.44 -4.96
N ASN A 162 18.02 4.66 -4.11
CA ASN A 162 19.02 5.71 -4.28
C ASN A 162 20.23 5.11 -5.02
N LEU A 163 20.53 5.60 -6.22
CA LEU A 163 21.69 5.21 -7.01
C LEU A 163 22.83 6.21 -6.76
N ASP A 164 24.02 5.73 -6.37
CA ASP A 164 25.14 6.63 -6.03
C ASP A 164 25.69 7.33 -7.28
N SER A 165 25.56 8.66 -7.33
CA SER A 165 26.06 9.50 -8.42
C SER A 165 27.59 9.54 -8.53
N ARG A 166 28.32 8.93 -7.60
CA ARG A 166 29.79 8.80 -7.60
C ARG A 166 30.28 7.41 -7.96
N ALA A 167 29.38 6.42 -8.12
CA ALA A 167 29.75 5.06 -8.48
C ALA A 167 30.54 5.01 -9.79
N ALA A 168 31.66 4.29 -9.85
CA ALA A 168 32.41 4.14 -11.10
C ALA A 168 31.60 3.35 -12.14
N VAL A 169 31.85 3.58 -13.44
CA VAL A 169 31.32 2.72 -14.51
C VAL A 169 31.97 1.33 -14.37
N PRO A 170 31.19 0.23 -14.39
CA PRO A 170 31.74 -1.13 -14.34
C PRO A 170 32.73 -1.39 -15.48
N LEU A 171 33.78 -2.17 -15.20
CA LEU A 171 34.85 -2.46 -16.16
C LEU A 171 34.38 -3.34 -17.32
N ILE A 172 33.39 -4.21 -17.05
CA ILE A 172 32.79 -5.08 -18.05
C ILE A 172 31.49 -4.44 -18.52
N PRO A 173 31.41 -4.01 -19.80
CA PRO A 173 30.21 -3.36 -20.33
C PRO A 173 29.06 -4.34 -20.55
N ALA A 174 29.37 -5.61 -20.85
CA ALA A 174 28.37 -6.67 -20.98
C ALA A 174 27.89 -7.13 -19.61
N PHE A 175 26.57 -7.08 -19.40
CA PHE A 175 25.97 -7.53 -18.15
C PHE A 175 26.10 -9.05 -17.97
N ASN A 176 26.51 -9.48 -16.77
CA ASN A 176 26.52 -10.87 -16.35
C ASN A 176 26.15 -10.97 -14.86
N ALA A 177 24.99 -11.55 -14.56
CA ALA A 177 24.49 -11.70 -13.18
C ALA A 177 25.40 -12.52 -12.26
N LEU A 178 26.26 -13.38 -12.82
CA LEU A 178 27.23 -14.19 -12.07
C LEU A 178 28.57 -13.47 -11.83
N ASP A 179 28.82 -12.36 -12.54
CA ASP A 179 30.03 -11.57 -12.39
C ASP A 179 29.73 -10.26 -11.66
N PRO A 180 30.15 -10.12 -10.39
CA PRO A 180 29.87 -8.91 -9.59
C PRO A 180 30.60 -7.67 -10.11
N THR A 181 31.57 -7.81 -11.03
CA THR A 181 32.28 -6.67 -11.63
C THR A 181 31.55 -6.09 -12.85
N SER A 182 30.45 -6.72 -13.29
CA SER A 182 29.64 -6.28 -14.43
C SER A 182 28.53 -5.29 -14.07
N TYR A 183 28.21 -5.11 -12.78
CA TYR A 183 27.18 -4.20 -12.29
C TYR A 183 27.63 -3.45 -11.03
N ASN A 184 26.90 -2.40 -10.63
CA ASN A 184 27.25 -1.61 -9.44
C ASN A 184 26.50 -2.07 -8.19
N SER A 185 25.20 -2.33 -8.35
CA SER A 185 24.31 -2.67 -7.24
C SER A 185 23.25 -3.67 -7.69
N SER A 186 22.74 -4.45 -6.76
CA SER A 186 21.63 -5.36 -6.99
C SER A 186 20.66 -5.37 -5.80
N THR A 187 19.40 -5.66 -6.07
CA THR A 187 18.35 -5.89 -5.06
C THR A 187 17.47 -7.03 -5.52
N SER A 188 16.78 -7.69 -4.59
CA SER A 188 15.93 -8.83 -4.90
C SER A 188 14.57 -8.70 -4.23
N LEU A 189 13.54 -9.15 -4.93
CA LEU A 189 12.16 -9.19 -4.47
C LEU A 189 11.59 -10.60 -4.72
N THR A 190 10.77 -11.08 -3.80
CA THR A 190 9.97 -12.27 -4.03
C THR A 190 8.76 -11.95 -4.89
N VAL A 191 8.60 -12.65 -6.01
CA VAL A 191 7.48 -12.51 -6.94
C VAL A 191 6.70 -13.83 -7.00
N TYR A 192 5.39 -13.75 -7.25
CA TYR A 192 4.49 -14.90 -7.22
C TYR A 192 3.91 -15.18 -8.61
N ASP A 193 3.88 -16.46 -9.00
CA ASP A 193 3.23 -16.91 -10.22
C ASP A 193 1.71 -17.08 -10.07
N SER A 194 1.02 -17.48 -11.14
CA SER A 194 -0.43 -17.75 -11.14
C SER A 194 -0.86 -18.94 -10.27
N LEU A 195 0.07 -19.83 -9.93
CA LEU A 195 -0.17 -21.00 -9.07
C LEU A 195 0.14 -20.69 -7.59
N GLY A 196 0.70 -19.52 -7.29
CA GLY A 196 1.12 -19.11 -5.96
C GLY A 196 2.53 -19.56 -5.58
N ALA A 197 3.32 -20.09 -6.52
CA ALA A 197 4.73 -20.39 -6.29
C ALA A 197 5.55 -19.10 -6.17
N SER A 198 6.54 -19.13 -5.28
CA SER A 198 7.44 -18.02 -5.01
C SER A 198 8.69 -18.13 -5.86
N HIS A 199 9.04 -17.05 -6.55
CA HIS A 199 10.24 -16.91 -7.36
C HIS A 199 11.07 -15.71 -6.89
N VAL A 200 12.39 -15.76 -7.09
CA VAL A 200 13.28 -14.66 -6.72
C VAL A 200 13.56 -13.80 -7.95
N GLY A 201 13.00 -12.58 -7.96
CA GLY A 201 13.29 -11.56 -8.96
C GLY A 201 14.41 -10.63 -8.50
N SER A 202 15.60 -10.76 -9.08
CA SER A 202 16.76 -9.90 -8.80
C SER A 202 16.89 -8.81 -9.86
N LEU A 203 16.90 -7.56 -9.40
CA LEU A 203 17.16 -6.36 -10.19
C LEU A 203 18.61 -5.92 -10.01
N TYR A 204 19.28 -5.64 -11.11
CA TYR A 204 20.66 -5.16 -11.16
C TYR A 204 20.73 -3.78 -11.78
N PHE A 205 21.61 -2.93 -11.27
CA PHE A 205 21.84 -1.57 -11.73
C PHE A 205 23.28 -1.42 -12.20
N GLN A 206 23.46 -1.01 -13.46
CA GLN A 206 24.74 -0.80 -14.10
C GLN A 206 24.84 0.64 -14.59
N ARG A 207 25.76 1.41 -14.01
CA ARG A 207 26.01 2.78 -14.43
C ARG A 207 26.61 2.80 -15.82
N GLN A 208 26.08 3.64 -16.69
CA GLN A 208 26.58 3.78 -18.05
C GLN A 208 27.64 4.88 -18.13
N PRO A 209 28.65 4.71 -19.00
CA PRO A 209 29.54 5.82 -19.32
C PRO A 209 28.78 6.93 -20.05
N ILE A 210 29.35 8.14 -20.10
CA ILE A 210 28.84 9.18 -21.00
C ILE A 210 28.85 8.66 -22.43
N THR A 211 27.90 9.12 -23.24
CA THR A 211 27.85 8.78 -24.66
C THR A 211 29.23 9.03 -25.28
N PRO A 212 29.81 8.03 -25.98
CA PRO A 212 31.08 8.15 -26.70
C PRO A 212 31.27 9.51 -27.38
N PRO A 213 32.26 10.32 -26.97
CA PRO A 213 32.64 11.49 -27.75
C PRO A 213 33.23 11.01 -29.07
N THR A 214 32.74 11.53 -30.18
CA THR A 214 33.41 11.36 -31.49
C THR A 214 34.56 12.36 -31.55
N PHE A 215 35.71 11.97 -32.08
CA PHE A 215 36.82 12.91 -32.30
C PHE A 215 36.82 13.41 -33.75
N THR A 216 37.13 14.69 -33.93
CA THR A 216 37.27 15.32 -35.25
C THR A 216 38.73 15.30 -35.73
N SER A 217 39.67 15.29 -34.79
CA SER A 217 41.11 15.22 -35.02
C SER A 217 41.77 14.57 -33.80
N ALA A 218 42.77 13.72 -34.03
CA ALA A 218 43.57 13.15 -32.97
C ALA A 218 45.04 13.04 -33.38
N THR A 219 45.92 13.39 -32.46
CA THR A 219 47.36 13.17 -32.53
C THR A 219 47.74 12.07 -31.53
N THR A 220 49.03 11.81 -31.35
CA THR A 220 49.50 10.87 -30.32
C THR A 220 49.31 11.38 -28.90
N THR A 221 49.12 12.69 -28.67
CA THR A 221 49.05 13.29 -27.32
C THR A 221 47.78 14.10 -27.06
N THR A 222 47.01 14.42 -28.11
CA THR A 222 45.78 15.23 -28.01
C THR A 222 44.68 14.67 -28.90
N ALA A 223 43.43 14.88 -28.50
CA ALA A 223 42.27 14.64 -29.36
C ALA A 223 41.26 15.79 -29.20
N THR A 224 40.72 16.27 -30.31
CA THR A 224 39.59 17.21 -30.33
C THR A 224 38.30 16.41 -30.42
N VAL A 225 37.47 16.48 -29.39
CA VAL A 225 36.23 15.73 -29.26
C VAL A 225 35.00 16.59 -29.57
N SER A 226 33.88 15.96 -29.91
CA SER A 226 32.61 16.65 -30.17
C SER A 226 32.04 17.35 -28.94
N SER A 227 32.36 16.87 -27.74
CA SER A 227 32.03 17.50 -26.47
C SER A 227 32.97 16.99 -25.38
N VAL A 228 33.39 17.89 -24.48
CA VAL A 228 34.10 17.52 -23.25
C VAL A 228 33.16 17.45 -22.03
N ALA A 229 31.85 17.64 -22.22
CA ALA A 229 30.88 17.62 -21.13
C ALA A 229 30.91 16.26 -20.42
N GLY A 230 31.13 16.28 -19.10
CA GLY A 230 31.23 15.06 -18.27
C GLY A 230 32.60 14.36 -18.31
N LEU A 231 33.55 14.81 -19.13
CA LEU A 231 34.93 14.36 -19.06
C LEU A 231 35.68 15.13 -17.95
N ALA A 232 36.57 14.45 -17.26
CA ALA A 232 37.42 14.99 -16.21
C ALA A 232 38.85 14.43 -16.34
N VAL A 233 39.81 15.13 -15.75
CA VAL A 233 41.19 14.63 -15.59
C VAL A 233 41.15 13.33 -14.78
N GLY A 234 41.89 12.32 -15.24
CA GLY A 234 41.88 10.97 -14.66
C GLY A 234 40.93 9.99 -15.35
N ASN A 235 39.99 10.46 -16.18
CA ASN A 235 39.17 9.57 -16.99
C ASN A 235 40.03 8.91 -18.07
N THR A 236 39.70 7.67 -18.43
CA THR A 236 40.33 6.94 -19.52
C THR A 236 39.48 7.03 -20.79
N LEU A 237 40.16 7.16 -21.93
CA LEU A 237 39.60 7.06 -23.27
C LEU A 237 40.23 5.85 -23.95
N THR A 238 39.40 4.98 -24.51
CA THR A 238 39.86 3.82 -25.29
C THR A 238 39.49 4.04 -26.75
N PHE A 239 40.51 4.13 -27.59
CA PHE A 239 40.41 4.31 -29.03
C PHE A 239 40.45 2.94 -29.71
N ALA A 240 39.41 2.60 -30.46
CA ALA A 240 39.32 1.31 -31.12
C ALA A 240 40.31 1.15 -32.30
N LEU A 241 40.74 2.25 -32.92
CA LEU A 241 41.66 2.23 -34.07
C LEU A 241 42.82 3.23 -33.91
N PRO A 242 44.03 2.91 -34.45
CA PRO A 242 44.37 1.67 -35.14
C PRO A 242 44.42 0.47 -34.19
N ALA A 243 44.10 -0.74 -34.69
CA ALA A 243 44.14 -1.96 -33.88
C ALA A 243 45.61 -2.35 -33.58
N PRO A 244 45.93 -2.86 -32.37
CA PRO A 244 45.03 -3.11 -31.24
C PRO A 244 44.55 -1.82 -30.56
N ALA A 245 43.36 -1.87 -29.95
CA ALA A 245 42.78 -0.73 -29.25
C ALA A 245 43.76 -0.15 -28.21
N GLN A 246 43.83 1.18 -28.13
CA GLN A 246 44.75 1.89 -27.24
C GLN A 246 43.97 2.68 -26.21
N THR A 247 44.39 2.63 -24.95
CA THR A 247 43.77 3.36 -23.84
C THR A 247 44.70 4.47 -23.34
N ALA A 248 44.15 5.66 -23.12
CA ALA A 248 44.88 6.81 -22.61
C ALA A 248 44.12 7.50 -21.48
N THR A 249 44.84 7.95 -20.45
CA THR A 249 44.28 8.70 -19.32
C THR A 249 44.37 10.20 -19.59
N ILE A 250 43.24 10.90 -19.47
CA ILE A 250 43.15 12.35 -19.65
C ILE A 250 43.96 13.04 -18.56
N SER A 251 44.93 13.85 -18.98
CA SER A 251 45.79 14.66 -18.11
C SER A 251 45.38 16.13 -18.08
N ALA A 252 44.73 16.65 -19.13
CA ALA A 252 44.17 17.99 -19.17
C ALA A 252 42.98 18.09 -20.15
N ILE A 253 42.09 19.06 -19.92
CA ILE A 253 40.92 19.34 -20.78
C ILE A 253 40.85 20.84 -21.05
N ASN A 254 40.74 21.21 -22.33
CA ASN A 254 40.39 22.56 -22.77
C ASN A 254 38.94 22.58 -23.26
N ALA A 255 38.04 23.14 -22.45
CA ALA A 255 36.62 23.21 -22.76
C ALA A 255 36.26 24.24 -23.84
N VAL A 256 37.13 25.22 -24.11
CA VAL A 256 36.90 26.21 -25.17
C VAL A 256 37.12 25.59 -26.55
N THR A 257 38.12 24.74 -26.68
CA THR A 257 38.49 24.08 -27.95
C THR A 257 38.08 22.60 -28.00
N ASN A 258 37.32 22.12 -27.00
CA ASN A 258 36.96 20.70 -26.82
C ASN A 258 38.15 19.74 -26.99
N THR A 259 39.33 20.13 -26.50
CA THR A 259 40.56 19.36 -26.69
C THR A 259 40.92 18.64 -25.39
N VAL A 260 41.14 17.33 -25.47
CA VAL A 260 41.66 16.51 -24.37
C VAL A 260 43.13 16.20 -24.62
N THR A 261 43.94 16.26 -23.56
CA THR A 261 45.38 15.95 -23.59
C THR A 261 45.63 14.72 -22.73
N PHE A 262 46.47 13.81 -23.21
CA PHE A 262 46.82 12.56 -22.54
C PHE A 262 48.28 12.15 -22.81
N ALA A 263 48.77 11.15 -22.08
CA ALA A 263 50.11 10.59 -22.31
C ALA A 263 50.23 10.00 -23.73
N ALA A 264 51.42 10.07 -24.31
CA ALA A 264 51.64 9.69 -25.70
C ALA A 264 51.16 8.25 -26.01
N LEU A 265 50.25 8.13 -26.96
CA LEU A 265 49.82 6.89 -27.59
C LEU A 265 50.91 6.34 -28.53
N ALA A 266 50.91 5.03 -28.76
CA ALA A 266 51.87 4.38 -29.66
C ALA A 266 51.67 4.77 -31.13
N ALA A 267 50.42 5.08 -31.52
CA ALA A 267 50.08 5.60 -32.84
C ALA A 267 48.90 6.57 -32.75
N ALA A 268 48.85 7.56 -33.65
CA ALA A 268 47.75 8.50 -33.73
C ALA A 268 46.43 7.77 -34.08
N PRO A 269 45.32 8.04 -33.36
CA PRO A 269 44.02 7.46 -33.69
C PRO A 269 43.56 7.84 -35.11
N THR A 270 43.19 6.84 -35.92
CA THR A 270 42.84 7.03 -37.33
C THR A 270 41.33 6.98 -37.62
N GLY A 271 40.51 6.76 -36.58
CA GLY A 271 39.04 6.77 -36.64
C GLY A 271 38.42 5.85 -35.60
N GLY A 272 37.14 5.52 -35.75
CA GLY A 272 36.45 4.51 -34.93
C GLY A 272 35.85 5.04 -33.61
N PRO A 273 35.07 4.19 -32.91
CA PRO A 273 34.43 4.58 -31.66
C PRO A 273 35.47 4.80 -30.55
N ILE A 274 35.21 5.81 -29.71
CA ILE A 274 35.90 6.02 -28.44
C ILE A 274 34.99 5.56 -27.32
N THR A 275 35.47 4.71 -26.42
CA THR A 275 34.78 4.45 -25.15
C THR A 275 35.49 5.17 -24.01
N THR A 276 34.76 5.47 -22.94
CA THR A 276 35.32 6.14 -21.77
C THR A 276 34.77 5.52 -20.49
N ASN A 277 35.53 5.59 -19.40
CA ASN A 277 35.04 5.26 -18.06
C ASN A 277 34.32 6.45 -17.37
N ALA A 278 34.24 7.61 -18.05
CA ALA A 278 33.60 8.80 -17.51
C ALA A 278 32.11 8.51 -17.22
N PRO A 279 31.65 8.65 -15.97
CA PRO A 279 30.30 8.24 -15.61
C PRO A 279 29.22 9.19 -16.13
N SER A 280 28.08 8.64 -16.56
CA SER A 280 26.89 9.42 -16.91
C SER A 280 25.86 9.49 -15.76
N ALA A 281 24.79 10.24 -16.00
CA ALA A 281 23.55 10.23 -15.21
C ALA A 281 22.55 9.17 -15.73
N SER A 282 23.02 8.16 -16.47
CA SER A 282 22.20 7.06 -16.98
C SER A 282 22.61 5.71 -16.39
N TRP A 283 21.61 4.89 -16.11
CA TRP A 283 21.75 3.58 -15.50
C TRP A 283 20.95 2.56 -16.29
N LYS A 284 21.57 1.45 -16.66
CA LYS A 284 20.84 0.30 -17.17
C LYS A 284 20.38 -0.57 -16.01
N THR A 285 19.16 -1.07 -16.13
CA THR A 285 18.57 -2.05 -15.23
C THR A 285 18.45 -3.39 -15.95
N PHE A 286 18.68 -4.46 -15.20
CA PHE A 286 18.58 -5.83 -15.68
C PHE A 286 17.76 -6.62 -14.68
N LEU A 287 16.98 -7.59 -15.16
CA LEU A 287 16.18 -8.48 -14.33
C LEU A 287 16.64 -9.92 -14.54
N THR A 288 16.77 -10.65 -13.45
CA THR A 288 16.81 -12.11 -13.48
C THR A 288 15.69 -12.67 -12.60
N VAL A 289 15.01 -13.71 -13.04
CA VAL A 289 14.07 -14.47 -12.20
C VAL A 289 14.62 -15.88 -12.05
N ASP A 290 14.80 -16.33 -10.81
CA ASP A 290 15.45 -17.61 -10.46
C ASP A 290 16.80 -17.82 -11.17
N GLY A 291 17.57 -16.73 -11.30
CA GLY A 291 18.88 -16.72 -11.95
C GLY A 291 18.85 -16.68 -13.48
N VAL A 292 17.67 -16.70 -14.12
CA VAL A 292 17.53 -16.59 -15.58
C VAL A 292 17.27 -15.14 -15.97
N ALA A 293 18.05 -14.61 -16.91
CA ALA A 293 17.92 -13.22 -17.37
C ALA A 293 16.63 -12.97 -18.17
N VAL A 294 16.05 -11.80 -18.00
CA VAL A 294 14.78 -11.39 -18.59
C VAL A 294 14.94 -9.99 -19.20
N PRO A 295 14.84 -9.84 -20.54
CA PRO A 295 14.60 -10.90 -21.52
C PRO A 295 15.79 -11.86 -21.65
N GLY A 296 15.55 -13.12 -22.02
CA GLY A 296 16.58 -14.15 -22.24
C GLY A 296 17.39 -13.95 -23.54
N THR A 297 17.77 -12.71 -23.85
CA THR A 297 18.52 -12.34 -25.05
C THR A 297 19.99 -12.08 -24.71
N ALA A 298 20.85 -11.96 -25.73
CA ALA A 298 22.26 -11.61 -25.55
C ALA A 298 22.49 -10.22 -24.91
N THR A 299 21.46 -9.35 -24.92
CA THR A 299 21.46 -8.02 -24.29
C THR A 299 20.22 -7.90 -23.41
N PRO A 300 20.24 -8.47 -22.19
CA PRO A 300 19.04 -8.64 -21.35
C PRO A 300 18.62 -7.36 -20.61
N GLU A 301 18.67 -6.21 -21.28
CA GLU A 301 18.31 -4.92 -20.70
C GLU A 301 16.80 -4.86 -20.40
N LEU A 302 16.46 -4.51 -19.16
CA LEU A 302 15.09 -4.22 -18.75
C LEU A 302 14.73 -2.78 -19.12
N ALA A 303 15.53 -1.81 -18.67
CA ALA A 303 15.40 -0.41 -19.04
C ALA A 303 16.67 0.41 -18.80
N THR A 304 16.75 1.57 -19.45
CA THR A 304 17.68 2.64 -19.05
C THR A 304 16.93 3.71 -18.27
N LEU A 305 17.42 4.06 -17.08
CA LEU A 305 16.97 5.16 -16.24
C LEU A 305 17.92 6.36 -16.41
N SER A 306 17.40 7.51 -16.79
CA SER A 306 18.19 8.75 -16.91
C SER A 306 17.71 9.80 -15.92
N PHE A 307 18.65 10.42 -15.22
CA PHE A 307 18.38 11.39 -14.15
C PHE A 307 18.74 12.81 -14.60
N ASP A 308 18.03 13.79 -14.05
CA ASP A 308 18.35 15.20 -14.22
C ASP A 308 19.48 15.67 -13.28
N ALA A 309 19.88 16.93 -13.40
CA ALA A 309 20.91 17.53 -12.56
C ALA A 309 20.52 17.61 -11.06
N LEU A 310 19.23 17.45 -10.73
CA LEU A 310 18.72 17.44 -9.35
C LEU A 310 18.59 16.02 -8.80
N GLY A 311 19.01 15.00 -9.55
CA GLY A 311 18.97 13.61 -9.12
C GLY A 311 17.59 12.96 -9.24
N LYS A 312 16.63 13.61 -9.90
CA LYS A 312 15.29 13.05 -10.13
C LYS A 312 15.27 12.24 -11.42
N LEU A 313 14.51 11.15 -11.43
CA LEU A 313 14.28 10.37 -12.65
C LEU A 313 13.61 11.26 -13.71
N ALA A 314 14.32 11.51 -14.80
CA ALA A 314 13.91 12.40 -15.88
C ALA A 314 13.29 11.64 -17.04
N SER A 315 13.79 10.45 -17.36
CA SER A 315 13.23 9.58 -18.40
C SER A 315 13.61 8.12 -18.19
N THR A 316 12.85 7.25 -18.84
CA THR A 316 13.15 5.82 -18.95
C THR A 316 13.16 5.40 -20.41
N PHE A 317 13.96 4.39 -20.75
CA PHE A 317 13.90 3.71 -22.05
C PHE A 317 13.65 2.21 -21.82
N PRO A 318 12.66 1.57 -22.45
CA PRO A 318 11.65 2.15 -23.35
C PRO A 318 10.84 3.28 -22.68
N ALA A 319 10.51 4.31 -23.45
CA ALA A 319 9.79 5.46 -22.94
C ALA A 319 8.35 5.07 -22.58
N THR A 320 7.92 5.41 -21.37
CA THR A 320 6.60 5.06 -20.84
C THR A 320 5.91 6.28 -20.25
N VAL A 321 4.58 6.27 -20.27
CA VAL A 321 3.75 7.29 -19.63
C VAL A 321 2.81 6.58 -18.65
N PRO A 322 2.92 6.81 -17.33
CA PRO A 322 3.87 7.68 -16.62
C PRO A 322 5.34 7.26 -16.74
N ILE A 323 6.26 8.23 -16.56
CA ILE A 323 7.71 7.99 -16.53
C ILE A 323 8.03 7.01 -15.40
N GLY A 324 8.94 6.05 -15.66
CA GLY A 324 9.40 5.11 -14.64
C GLY A 324 8.67 3.77 -14.64
N LYS A 325 7.55 3.63 -15.34
CA LYS A 325 6.84 2.34 -15.44
C LYS A 325 7.37 1.47 -16.56
N VAL A 326 8.21 0.50 -16.24
CA VAL A 326 8.83 -0.40 -17.22
C VAL A 326 8.25 -1.80 -17.10
N THR A 327 7.70 -2.32 -18.18
CA THR A 327 7.21 -3.70 -18.23
C THR A 327 8.31 -4.62 -18.77
N SER A 328 8.61 -5.67 -18.00
CA SER A 328 9.52 -6.74 -18.41
C SER A 328 8.97 -7.53 -19.60
N ALA A 329 9.86 -8.21 -20.32
CA ALA A 329 9.44 -9.26 -21.23
C ALA A 329 8.67 -10.35 -20.48
N ALA A 330 7.86 -11.12 -21.21
CA ALA A 330 7.16 -12.28 -20.66
C ALA A 330 8.14 -13.20 -19.91
N LEU A 331 7.89 -13.34 -18.62
CA LEU A 331 8.53 -14.24 -17.68
C LEU A 331 7.89 -15.62 -17.81
N PHE A 332 8.68 -16.63 -17.46
CA PHE A 332 8.36 -18.06 -17.43
C PHE A 332 8.36 -18.82 -18.78
N PRO A 333 9.48 -19.50 -19.08
CA PRO A 333 9.46 -20.73 -19.86
C PRO A 333 10.37 -21.80 -19.23
N THR A 334 10.01 -22.37 -18.08
CA THR A 334 10.78 -23.48 -17.49
C THR A 334 9.92 -24.55 -16.83
N SER A 335 8.89 -25.03 -17.53
CA SER A 335 8.46 -26.45 -17.56
C SER A 335 7.10 -26.58 -18.27
N THR A 336 7.12 -27.27 -19.41
CA THR A 336 5.98 -27.98 -20.04
C THR A 336 4.57 -27.33 -20.04
N THR A 337 4.24 -26.77 -21.21
CA THR A 337 2.93 -26.83 -21.90
C THR A 337 1.67 -26.14 -21.39
N VAL A 338 1.50 -25.70 -20.13
CA VAL A 338 0.26 -24.97 -19.78
C VAL A 338 0.42 -24.06 -18.55
N SER A 339 0.92 -22.83 -18.70
CA SER A 339 0.71 -21.73 -17.75
C SER A 339 0.79 -20.39 -18.46
N PRO A 340 -0.02 -19.38 -18.11
CA PRO A 340 0.01 -18.08 -18.78
C PRO A 340 1.36 -17.40 -18.54
N THR A 341 2.02 -16.98 -19.62
CA THR A 341 3.19 -16.09 -19.54
C THR A 341 2.81 -14.81 -18.80
N GLN A 342 3.64 -14.37 -17.86
CA GLN A 342 3.40 -13.18 -17.07
C GLN A 342 4.43 -12.10 -17.35
N ALA A 343 4.04 -10.83 -17.40
CA ALA A 343 4.97 -9.71 -17.41
C ALA A 343 4.85 -8.93 -16.10
N LEU A 344 5.99 -8.56 -15.52
CA LEU A 344 6.06 -7.67 -14.35
C LEU A 344 6.24 -6.23 -14.81
N THR A 345 5.45 -5.32 -14.25
CA THR A 345 5.63 -3.87 -14.42
C THR A 345 6.33 -3.29 -13.18
N PHE A 346 7.52 -2.75 -13.39
CA PHE A 346 8.31 -2.06 -12.37
C PHE A 346 8.05 -0.56 -12.44
N ASP A 347 7.68 0.05 -11.33
CA ASP A 347 7.50 1.49 -11.20
C ASP A 347 8.70 2.10 -10.46
N PHE A 348 9.62 2.68 -11.23
CA PHE A 348 10.76 3.46 -10.75
C PHE A 348 10.42 4.94 -10.53
N GLY A 349 9.24 5.40 -10.96
CA GLY A 349 8.86 6.82 -11.01
C GLY A 349 7.80 7.23 -9.99
N SER A 350 7.44 6.33 -9.07
CA SER A 350 6.38 6.57 -8.09
C SER A 350 6.56 7.91 -7.34
N PRO A 351 5.53 8.75 -7.20
CA PRO A 351 5.62 10.04 -6.51
C PRO A 351 6.04 9.94 -5.03
N THR A 352 5.75 8.81 -4.38
CA THR A 352 6.02 8.56 -2.96
C THR A 352 7.26 7.71 -2.72
N ALA A 353 7.80 7.09 -3.78
CA ALA A 353 8.73 5.97 -3.71
C ALA A 353 9.66 5.88 -4.93
N GLY A 354 9.87 6.99 -5.64
CA GLY A 354 10.63 7.01 -6.89
C GLY A 354 12.12 6.75 -6.69
N THR A 355 12.75 6.17 -7.69
CA THR A 355 14.20 6.01 -7.75
C THR A 355 14.86 7.37 -8.00
N SER A 356 15.96 7.63 -7.30
CA SER A 356 16.71 8.88 -7.37
C SER A 356 18.21 8.62 -7.48
N GLN A 357 18.95 9.65 -7.88
CA GLN A 357 20.40 9.61 -7.99
C GLN A 357 21.01 10.76 -7.17
N TYR A 358 21.68 10.42 -6.06
CA TYR A 358 22.41 11.37 -5.22
C TYR A 358 23.80 10.87 -4.86
N GLY A 359 24.65 11.75 -4.32
CA GLY A 359 26.00 11.38 -3.85
C GLY A 359 26.03 10.56 -2.56
N GLY A 360 24.95 9.86 -2.21
CA GLY A 360 24.89 8.93 -1.10
C GLY A 360 25.07 7.49 -1.59
N ASN A 361 25.48 6.59 -0.69
CA ASN A 361 25.62 5.17 -1.00
C ASN A 361 24.32 4.57 -1.53
N PHE A 362 24.44 3.47 -2.28
CA PHE A 362 23.28 2.72 -2.76
C PHE A 362 22.38 2.32 -1.59
N GLY A 363 21.08 2.54 -1.75
CA GLY A 363 20.07 2.17 -0.77
C GLY A 363 18.74 1.87 -1.43
N VAL A 364 17.98 0.95 -0.85
CA VAL A 364 16.61 0.63 -1.29
C VAL A 364 15.65 1.23 -0.27
N ASN A 365 14.94 2.27 -0.67
CA ASN A 365 14.00 3.00 0.17
C ASN A 365 12.64 2.31 0.18
N THR A 366 12.23 1.72 -0.95
CA THR A 366 10.98 0.98 -1.10
C THR A 366 11.14 -0.14 -2.11
N LEU A 367 10.59 -1.30 -1.77
CA LEU A 367 10.51 -2.44 -2.67
C LEU A 367 9.27 -3.25 -2.29
N THR A 368 8.19 -3.07 -3.05
CA THR A 368 6.89 -3.69 -2.77
C THR A 368 6.28 -4.28 -4.02
N GLN A 369 5.38 -5.24 -3.85
CA GLN A 369 4.70 -5.93 -4.94
C GLN A 369 3.28 -6.36 -4.55
N ASP A 370 2.45 -6.69 -5.53
CA ASP A 370 1.00 -6.84 -5.37
C ASP A 370 0.47 -8.28 -5.36
N GLY A 371 1.32 -9.29 -5.49
CA GLY A 371 1.01 -10.71 -5.45
C GLY A 371 1.16 -11.36 -4.07
N TYR A 372 0.55 -12.53 -3.90
CA TYR A 372 0.59 -13.31 -2.66
C TYR A 372 0.28 -14.79 -2.92
N THR A 373 0.81 -15.68 -2.07
CA THR A 373 0.48 -17.12 -2.08
C THR A 373 -0.95 -17.36 -1.64
N SER A 374 -1.47 -18.56 -1.88
CA SER A 374 -2.65 -19.01 -1.15
C SER A 374 -2.39 -18.98 0.36
N GLY A 375 -3.37 -18.55 1.14
CA GLY A 375 -3.22 -18.44 2.58
C GLY A 375 -4.56 -18.38 3.31
N ARG A 376 -4.53 -18.78 4.57
CA ARG A 376 -5.63 -18.57 5.52
C ARG A 376 -5.41 -17.25 6.23
N LEU A 377 -6.50 -16.49 6.38
CA LEU A 377 -6.55 -15.31 7.23
C LEU A 377 -6.22 -15.63 8.69
#